data_AF-A0A3D0WSD6-F1
#
_entry.id   AF-A0A3D0WSD6-F1
#
_cell.length_a   1.000
_cell.length_b   1.000
_cell.length_c   1.000
_cell.angle_alpha   90.00
_cell.angle_beta   90.00
_cell.angle_gamma   90.00
#
_symmetry.space_group_name_H-M   'P 1'
#
loop_
_entity.id
_entity.type
_entity.pdbx_description
1 polymer ?
#
loop_
_entity_poly.entity_id
_entity_poly.type
_entity_poly.pdbx_seq_one_letter_code
_entity_poly.pdbx_strand_id
1 'polypeptide(L)'
;SKVTLILLILAAVLMFISFTLIRNTIRLSVYSKRFIINTMKLVGANGSFIRKPFIRNNILIGIVAGIFADGIIFLVLAYFNKEYAELQSIIGVTDLIVIFVVVILLGILISTVATYFAVNRYLKMKTENLYYV
;
A
#
# COMPACT_ATOMS: atom_id res chain seq x y z
N SER A 1 -5.11 10.10 25.28
CA SER A 1 -4.00 9.52 26.06
C SER A 1 -2.68 9.74 25.35
N LYS A 2 -1.59 10.02 26.10
CA LYS A 2 -0.23 10.24 25.55
C LYS A 2 0.26 9.09 24.64
N VAL A 3 -0.18 7.86 24.94
CA VAL A 3 0.13 6.64 24.16
C VAL A 3 -0.42 6.70 22.73
N THR A 4 -1.66 7.16 22.53
CA THR A 4 -2.26 7.28 21.20
C THR A 4 -1.48 8.24 20.32
N LEU A 5 -0.97 9.34 20.90
CA LEU A 5 -0.18 10.33 20.18
C LEU A 5 1.17 9.75 19.73
N ILE A 6 1.84 8.99 20.59
CA ILE A 6 3.10 8.31 20.25
C ILE A 6 2.89 7.29 19.12
N LEU A 7 1.83 6.48 19.21
CA LEU A 7 1.49 5.50 18.16
C LEU A 7 1.16 6.19 16.83
N LEU A 8 0.47 7.32 16.87
CA LEU A 8 0.14 8.10 15.68
C LEU A 8 1.39 8.70 15.02
N ILE A 9 2.33 9.22 15.81
CA ILE A 9 3.62 9.70 15.30
C ILE A 9 4.40 8.55 14.66
N LEU A 10 4.48 7.40 15.33
CA LEU A 10 5.17 6.23 14.79
C LEU A 10 4.55 5.77 13.47
N ALA A 11 3.21 5.68 13.42
CA ALA A 11 2.47 5.33 12.20
C ALA A 11 2.75 6.33 11.06
N ALA A 12 2.82 7.62 11.35
CA ALA A 12 3.15 8.65 10.36
C ALA A 12 4.58 8.48 9.81
N VAL A 13 5.56 8.16 10.66
CA VAL A 13 6.94 7.89 10.23
C VAL A 13 7.02 6.63 9.35
N LEU A 14 6.37 5.55 9.77
CA LEU A 14 6.29 4.31 8.98
C LEU A 14 5.64 4.55 7.62
N MET A 15 4.56 5.34 7.59
CA MET A 15 3.89 5.73 6.35
C MET A 15 4.83 6.50 5.42
N PHE A 16 5.64 7.41 5.97
CA PHE A 16 6.63 8.18 5.20
C PHE A 16 7.74 7.29 4.61
N ILE A 17 8.25 6.33 5.39
CA ILE A 17 9.25 5.35 4.93
C ILE A 17 8.66 4.50 3.79
N SER A 18 7.45 3.97 3.98
CA SER A 18 6.74 3.18 2.97
C SER A 18 6.56 3.98 1.67
N PHE A 19 6.15 5.24 1.77
CA PHE A 19 6.00 6.12 0.61
C PHE A 19 7.34 6.32 -0.16
N THR A 20 8.44 6.48 0.56
CA THR A 20 9.78 6.61 -0.03
C THR A 20 10.21 5.32 -0.74
N LEU A 21 9.94 4.16 -0.14
CA LEU A 21 10.16 2.85 -0.77
C LEU A 21 9.37 2.70 -2.06
N ILE A 22 8.07 3.01 -2.04
CA ILE A 22 7.19 2.91 -3.22
C ILE A 22 7.74 3.78 -4.36
N ARG A 23 8.18 5.01 -4.05
CA ARG A 23 8.81 5.91 -5.03
C ARG A 23 10.05 5.28 -5.66
N ASN A 24 10.93 4.68 -4.85
CA ASN A 24 12.13 4.03 -5.35
C ASN A 24 11.79 2.79 -6.21
N THR A 25 10.83 1.98 -5.78
CA THR A 25 10.36 0.79 -6.50
C THR A 25 9.77 1.16 -7.87
N ILE A 26 8.99 2.23 -7.96
CA ILE A 26 8.44 2.70 -9.24
C ILE A 26 9.57 3.12 -10.19
N ARG A 27 10.58 3.85 -9.71
CA ARG A 27 11.74 4.23 -10.53
C ARG A 27 12.45 3.00 -11.10
N LEU A 28 12.73 2.01 -10.25
CA LEU A 28 13.36 0.74 -10.67
C LEU A 28 12.49 -0.02 -11.68
N SER A 29 11.18 -0.10 -11.43
CA SER A 29 10.25 -0.82 -12.29
C SER A 29 10.09 -0.15 -13.67
N VAL A 30 10.07 1.18 -13.71
CA VAL A 30 10.05 1.94 -14.97
C VAL A 30 11.36 1.77 -15.73
N TYR A 31 12.51 1.83 -15.06
CA TYR A 31 13.80 1.58 -15.70
C TYR A 31 13.87 0.19 -16.33
N SER A 32 13.40 -0.84 -15.62
CA SER A 32 13.35 -2.22 -16.13
C SER A 32 12.41 -2.38 -17.33
N LYS A 33 11.30 -1.62 -17.37
CA LYS A 33 10.29 -1.67 -18.45
C LYS A 33 10.46 -0.59 -19.51
N ARG A 34 11.62 0.07 -19.59
CA ARG A 34 11.88 1.22 -20.49
C ARG A 34 11.56 0.93 -21.96
N PHE A 35 11.85 -0.30 -22.44
CA PHE A 35 11.59 -0.70 -23.82
C PHE A 35 10.08 -0.77 -24.12
N ILE A 36 9.30 -1.37 -23.20
CA ILE A 36 7.84 -1.47 -23.33
C ILE A 36 7.18 -0.08 -23.27
N ILE A 37 7.71 0.83 -22.46
CA ILE A 37 7.20 2.21 -22.41
C ILE A 37 7.48 2.94 -23.73
N ASN A 38 8.65 2.74 -24.34
CA ASN A 38 8.98 3.33 -25.64
C ASN A 38 8.09 2.77 -26.76
N THR A 39 7.84 1.46 -26.81
CA THR A 39 6.92 0.90 -27.82
C THR A 39 5.48 1.38 -27.61
N MET A 40 5.02 1.53 -26.36
CA MET A 40 3.71 2.13 -26.04
C MET A 40 3.62 3.60 -26.49
N LYS A 41 4.69 4.38 -26.37
CA LYS A 41 4.72 5.77 -26.84
C LYS A 41 4.67 5.86 -28.38
N LEU A 42 5.32 4.94 -29.08
CA LEU A 42 5.35 4.91 -30.55
C LEU A 42 3.97 4.63 -31.17
N VAL A 43 3.10 3.91 -30.47
CA VAL A 43 1.71 3.66 -30.89
C VAL A 43 0.72 4.72 -30.39
N GLY A 44 1.21 5.85 -29.86
CA GLY A 44 0.36 6.96 -29.40
C GLY A 44 -0.37 6.72 -28.08
N ALA A 45 0.08 5.77 -27.25
CA ALA A 45 -0.61 5.45 -26.01
C ALA A 45 -0.56 6.61 -25.00
N ASN A 46 -1.74 7.00 -24.50
CA ASN A 46 -1.92 7.96 -23.40
C ASN A 46 -1.14 7.51 -22.15
N GLY A 47 -0.54 8.45 -21.41
CA GLY A 47 0.13 8.21 -20.11
C GLY A 47 -0.71 7.41 -19.10
N SER A 48 -2.04 7.45 -19.18
CA SER A 48 -2.95 6.61 -18.38
C SER A 48 -2.87 5.12 -18.74
N PHE A 49 -2.58 4.77 -20.00
CA PHE A 49 -2.42 3.39 -20.45
C PHE A 49 -1.13 2.76 -19.91
N ILE A 50 -0.06 3.56 -19.80
CA ILE A 50 1.21 3.17 -19.17
C ILE A 50 1.02 2.94 -17.67
N ARG A 51 0.10 3.68 -17.04
CA ARG A 51 -0.13 3.69 -15.59
C ARG A 51 -0.96 2.52 -15.07
N LYS A 52 -1.93 2.05 -15.89
CA LYS A 52 -2.88 0.99 -15.56
C LYS A 52 -2.24 -0.32 -15.04
N PRO A 53 -1.17 -0.88 -15.65
CA PRO A 53 -0.57 -2.12 -15.15
C PRO A 53 0.05 -1.97 -13.75
N PHE A 54 0.64 -0.81 -13.45
CA PHE A 54 1.24 -0.55 -12.13
C PHE A 54 0.19 -0.46 -11.03
N ILE A 55 -0.93 0.23 -11.29
CA ILE A 55 -2.03 0.34 -10.33
C ILE A 55 -2.64 -1.04 -10.07
N ARG A 56 -2.90 -1.84 -11.11
CA ARG A 56 -3.47 -3.17 -10.96
C ARG A 56 -2.59 -4.10 -10.12
N ASN A 57 -1.28 -4.05 -10.32
CA ASN A 57 -0.34 -4.86 -9.54
C ASN A 57 -0.34 -4.47 -8.06
N ASN A 58 -0.42 -3.17 -7.75
CA ASN A 58 -0.42 -2.71 -6.36
C ASN A 58 -1.74 -2.97 -5.63
N ILE A 59 -2.89 -2.97 -6.33
CA ILE A 59 -4.16 -3.39 -5.73
C ILE A 59 -4.06 -4.84 -5.22
N LEU A 60 -3.49 -5.75 -6.02
CA LEU A 60 -3.29 -7.14 -5.60
C LEU A 60 -2.36 -7.24 -4.39
N ILE A 61 -1.25 -6.48 -4.39
CA ILE A 61 -0.36 -6.40 -3.23
C ILE A 61 -1.10 -5.88 -1.99
N GLY A 62 -1.97 -4.89 -2.16
CA GLY A 62 -2.81 -4.33 -1.08
C GLY A 62 -3.76 -5.35 -0.46
N ILE A 63 -4.42 -6.17 -1.29
CA ILE A 63 -5.30 -7.26 -0.83
C ILE A 63 -4.48 -8.28 -0.03
N VAL A 64 -3.35 -8.74 -0.57
CA VAL A 64 -2.48 -9.72 0.09
C VAL A 64 -1.95 -9.17 1.42
N ALA A 65 -1.55 -7.89 1.46
CA ALA A 65 -1.10 -7.23 2.67
C ALA A 65 -2.22 -7.12 3.73
N GLY A 66 -3.45 -6.83 3.32
CA GLY A 66 -4.61 -6.81 4.22
C GLY A 66 -4.89 -8.17 4.86
N ILE A 67 -4.92 -9.23 4.04
CA ILE A 67 -5.08 -10.60 4.53
C ILE A 67 -3.96 -10.99 5.51
N PHE A 68 -2.73 -10.59 5.20
CA PHE A 68 -1.57 -10.85 6.07
C PHE A 68 -1.68 -10.12 7.41
N ALA A 69 -2.16 -8.86 7.39
CA ALA A 69 -2.41 -8.08 8.60
C ALA A 69 -3.50 -8.71 9.48
N ASP A 70 -4.62 -9.13 8.88
CA ASP A 70 -5.69 -9.82 9.60
C ASP A 70 -5.22 -11.14 10.20
N GLY A 71 -4.38 -11.89 9.49
CA GLY A 71 -3.75 -13.10 10.01
C GLY A 71 -2.91 -12.84 11.26
N ILE A 72 -2.15 -11.74 11.28
CA ILE A 72 -1.37 -11.32 12.46
C ILE A 72 -2.30 -10.91 13.60
N ILE A 73 -3.32 -10.11 13.33
CA ILE A 73 -4.30 -9.68 14.35
C ILE A 73 -4.97 -10.91 14.97
N PHE A 74 -5.40 -11.87 14.16
CA PHE A 74 -6.01 -13.11 14.62
C PHE A 74 -5.06 -13.92 15.51
N LEU A 75 -3.79 -14.05 15.12
CA LEU A 75 -2.78 -14.78 15.88
C LEU A 75 -2.52 -14.12 17.24
N VAL A 76 -2.41 -12.79 17.27
CA VAL A 76 -2.25 -12.02 18.53
C VAL A 76 -3.48 -12.22 19.42
N LEU A 77 -4.69 -12.09 18.88
CA LEU A 77 -5.92 -12.32 19.65
C LEU A 77 -5.97 -13.75 20.20
N ALA A 78 -5.62 -14.76 19.40
CA ALA A 78 -5.61 -16.17 19.84
C ALA A 78 -4.59 -16.42 20.96
N TYR A 79 -3.43 -15.75 20.91
CA TYR A 79 -2.42 -15.84 21.97
C TYR A 79 -2.89 -15.20 23.27
N PHE A 80 -3.42 -13.97 23.20
CA PHE A 80 -3.91 -13.25 24.38
C PHE A 80 -5.16 -13.90 25.00
N ASN A 81 -6.04 -14.49 24.20
CA ASN A 81 -7.20 -15.23 24.71
C ASN A 81 -6.81 -16.49 25.51
N LYS A 82 -5.64 -17.08 25.26
CA LYS A 82 -5.14 -18.20 26.07
C LYS A 82 -4.68 -17.77 27.46
N GLU A 83 -4.21 -16.53 27.60
CA GLU A 83 -3.60 -16.04 28.84
C GLU A 83 -4.56 -15.17 29.68
N TYR A 84 -5.54 -14.52 29.03
CA TYR A 84 -6.54 -13.65 29.65
C TYR A 84 -7.95 -14.02 29.20
N ALA A 85 -8.60 -14.94 29.93
CA ALA A 85 -9.96 -15.42 29.63
C ALA A 85 -11.04 -14.31 29.70
N GLU A 86 -10.75 -13.19 30.38
CA GLU A 86 -11.68 -12.06 30.54
C GLU A 86 -11.85 -11.21 29.24
N LEU A 87 -10.93 -11.32 28.28
CA LEU A 87 -11.03 -10.58 27.01
C LEU A 87 -12.10 -11.13 26.06
N GLN A 88 -12.53 -12.39 26.24
CA GLN A 88 -13.58 -13.00 25.42
C GLN A 88 -14.94 -12.32 25.58
N SER A 89 -15.19 -11.68 26.73
CA SER A 89 -16.48 -11.01 26.99
C SER A 89 -16.58 -9.62 26.37
N ILE A 90 -15.46 -9.01 25.99
CA ILE A 90 -15.41 -7.59 25.56
C ILE A 90 -15.42 -7.46 24.04
N ILE A 91 -14.89 -8.46 23.31
CA ILE A 91 -14.81 -8.41 21.84
C ILE A 91 -15.85 -9.35 21.25
N GLY A 92 -16.96 -8.79 20.74
CA GLY A 92 -17.97 -9.54 20.04
C GLY A 92 -17.46 -10.07 18.69
N VAL A 93 -17.96 -11.23 18.26
CA VAL A 93 -17.65 -11.81 16.93
C VAL A 93 -17.96 -10.82 15.80
N THR A 94 -19.00 -9.99 15.98
CA THR A 94 -19.39 -8.94 15.04
C THR A 94 -18.33 -7.85 14.92
N ASP A 95 -17.73 -7.40 16.03
CA ASP A 95 -16.69 -6.37 16.01
C ASP A 95 -15.43 -6.87 15.31
N LEU A 96 -15.09 -8.14 15.51
CA LEU A 96 -13.94 -8.79 14.88
C LEU A 96 -14.09 -8.84 13.35
N ILE A 97 -15.28 -9.20 12.86
CA ILE A 97 -15.58 -9.20 11.41
C ILE A 97 -15.49 -7.77 10.85
N VAL A 98 -16.03 -6.78 11.55
CA VAL A 98 -15.95 -5.37 11.12
C VAL A 98 -14.50 -4.90 11.04
N ILE A 99 -13.66 -5.25 12.03
CA ILE A 99 -12.24 -4.90 12.03
C ILE A 99 -11.54 -5.51 10.82
N PHE A 100 -11.72 -6.80 10.53
CA PHE A 100 -11.07 -7.45 9.38
C PHE A 100 -11.49 -6.81 8.06
N VAL A 101 -12.79 -6.53 7.87
CA VAL A 101 -13.27 -5.85 6.66
C VAL A 101 -12.64 -4.45 6.55
N VAL A 102 -12.60 -3.69 7.64
CA VAL A 102 -12.02 -2.34 7.64
C VAL A 102 -10.50 -2.38 7.38
N VAL A 103 -9.77 -3.34 7.95
CA VAL A 103 -8.32 -3.49 7.75
C VAL A 103 -8.00 -3.81 6.30
N ILE A 104 -8.74 -4.74 5.67
CA ILE A 104 -8.56 -5.05 4.25
C ILE A 104 -8.87 -3.81 3.39
N LEU A 105 -10.00 -3.15 3.64
CA LEU A 105 -10.38 -1.96 2.88
C LEU A 105 -9.35 -0.83 3.02
N LEU A 106 -8.86 -0.58 4.24
CA LEU A 106 -7.81 0.41 4.48
C LEU A 106 -6.48 0.00 3.85
N GLY A 107 -6.10 -1.28 3.91
CA GLY A 107 -4.88 -1.79 3.26
C GLY A 107 -4.91 -1.59 1.74
N ILE A 108 -6.05 -1.87 1.11
CA ILE A 108 -6.27 -1.63 -0.33
C ILE A 108 -6.27 -0.13 -0.63
N LEU A 109 -6.98 0.68 0.16
CA LEU A 109 -7.05 2.13 -0.03
C LEU A 109 -5.68 2.78 0.10
N ILE A 110 -4.95 2.51 1.19
CA ILE A 110 -3.64 3.08 1.47
C ILE A 110 -2.63 2.67 0.40
N SER A 111 -2.57 1.38 0.03
CA SER A 111 -1.65 0.90 -1.00
C SER A 111 -1.97 1.49 -2.37
N THR A 112 -3.26 1.60 -2.73
CA THR A 112 -3.71 2.16 -3.99
C THR A 112 -3.45 3.66 -4.06
N VAL A 113 -3.77 4.42 -3.01
CA VAL A 113 -3.54 5.89 -2.95
C VAL A 113 -2.05 6.20 -2.94
N ALA A 114 -1.25 5.48 -2.15
CA ALA A 114 0.20 5.67 -2.10
C ALA A 114 0.85 5.39 -3.46
N THR A 115 0.46 4.28 -4.10
CA THR A 115 0.90 3.95 -5.46
C THR A 115 0.43 4.98 -6.47
N TYR A 116 -0.86 5.35 -6.43
CA TYR A 116 -1.43 6.33 -7.34
C TYR A 116 -0.64 7.63 -7.27
N PHE A 117 -0.41 8.16 -6.08
CA PHE A 117 0.33 9.40 -5.88
C PHE A 117 1.80 9.29 -6.33
N ALA A 118 2.48 8.20 -5.98
CA ALA A 118 3.87 7.98 -6.36
C ALA A 118 4.04 7.84 -7.89
N VAL A 119 3.15 7.10 -8.57
CA VAL A 119 3.15 6.96 -10.03
C VAL A 119 2.72 8.25 -10.72
N ASN A 120 1.74 8.99 -10.16
CA ASN A 120 1.30 10.28 -10.72
C ASN A 120 2.46 11.28 -10.73
N ARG A 121 3.23 11.34 -9.64
CA ARG A 121 4.40 12.19 -9.53
C ARG A 121 5.48 11.80 -10.55
N TYR A 122 5.68 10.50 -10.78
CA TYR A 122 6.67 10.01 -11.73
C TYR A 122 6.25 10.25 -13.20
N LEU A 123 4.98 10.07 -13.54
CA LEU A 123 4.48 10.31 -14.90
C LEU A 123 4.25 11.81 -15.21
N LYS A 124 3.98 12.65 -14.21
CA LYS A 124 3.98 14.12 -14.36
C LYS A 124 5.38 14.69 -14.51
N MET A 125 6.43 13.99 -14.11
CA MET A 125 7.80 14.34 -14.48
C MET A 125 7.97 14.01 -15.97
N LYS A 126 7.67 15.01 -16.80
CA LYS A 126 7.89 14.98 -18.26
C LYS A 126 9.29 14.47 -18.57
N THR A 127 9.31 13.51 -19.48
CA THR A 127 10.28 13.06 -20.50
C THR A 127 11.46 13.99 -20.90
N GLU A 128 11.65 15.19 -20.37
CA GLU A 128 12.68 16.15 -20.83
C GLU A 128 14.01 16.16 -20.06
N ASN A 129 14.16 15.37 -18.98
CA ASN A 129 15.44 15.27 -18.26
C ASN A 129 16.04 13.84 -18.23
N LEU A 130 15.58 12.94 -19.11
CA LEU A 130 16.18 11.60 -19.22
C LEU A 130 17.38 11.54 -20.19
N TYR A 131 17.76 12.66 -20.80
CA TYR A 131 18.89 12.76 -21.75
C TYR A 131 20.04 13.65 -21.28
N TYR A 132 20.04 14.12 -20.02
CA TYR A 132 21.13 14.86 -19.43
C TYR A 132 21.49 14.33 -18.04
N VAL A 133 21.96 13.09 -17.98
CA VAL A 133 22.89 12.61 -16.94
C VAL A 133 23.96 11.79 -17.63
#